data_AF-A0A537WA87-F1
#
_entry.id   AF-A0A537WA87-F1
#
_cell.length_a   1.000
_cell.length_b   1.000
_cell.length_c   1.000
_cell.angle_alpha   90.00
_cell.angle_beta   90.00
_cell.angle_gamma   90.00
#
_symmetry.space_group_name_H-M   'P 1'
#
loop_
_entity.id
_entity.type
_entity.pdbx_description
1 polymer ?
#
loop_
_entity_poly.entity_id
_entity_poly.type
_entity_poly.pdbx_seq_one_letter_code
_entity_poly.pdbx_strand_id
1 'polypeptide(L)'
;MLIVDGQIHLWEKGTPSPQHRQEPFSAEQAITAMDEAGVDRALVHPVLWDPDSNELAIEAVRNYPGRFAIMGWFYLDDPNGADLVAHWKERPGMLG
;
A
#
# COMPACT_ATOMS: atom_id res chain seq x y z
N MET A 1 12.52 -11.26 16.87
CA MET A 1 13.17 -10.09 16.24
C MET A 1 12.15 -9.49 15.30
N LEU A 2 11.97 -8.17 15.28
CA LEU A 2 11.01 -7.54 14.36
C LEU A 2 11.58 -7.57 12.93
N ILE A 3 10.84 -8.14 11.97
CA ILE A 3 11.16 -8.16 10.54
C ILE A 3 10.10 -7.34 9.80
N VAL A 4 10.55 -6.33 9.08
CA VAL A 4 9.69 -5.45 8.28
C VAL A 4 10.07 -5.58 6.82
N ASP A 5 9.11 -5.93 5.96
CA ASP A 5 9.28 -5.78 4.52
C ASP A 5 9.14 -4.30 4.16
N GLY A 6 10.21 -3.71 3.64
CA GLY A 6 10.29 -2.30 3.32
C GLY A 6 9.46 -1.90 2.10
N GLN A 7 8.95 -2.85 1.31
CA GLN A 7 8.14 -2.53 0.14
C GLN A 7 7.33 -3.73 -0.36
N ILE A 8 6.01 -3.59 -0.32
CA ILE A 8 5.07 -4.46 -1.04
C ILE A 8 4.09 -3.66 -1.88
N HIS A 9 3.44 -4.31 -2.83
CA HIS A 9 2.36 -3.73 -3.65
C HIS A 9 1.06 -4.50 -3.42
N LEU A 10 -0.07 -3.81 -3.37
CA LEU A 10 -1.42 -4.39 -3.36
C LEU A 10 -2.23 -3.78 -4.52
N TRP A 11 -3.03 -4.59 -5.22
CA TRP A 11 -3.93 -4.13 -6.28
C TRP A 11 -5.02 -5.16 -6.57
N GLU A 12 -6.18 -4.67 -7.03
CA GLU A 12 -7.35 -5.48 -7.38
C GLU A 12 -7.70 -5.37 -8.87
N LYS A 13 -7.30 -4.27 -9.53
CA LYS A 13 -7.63 -4.02 -10.94
C LYS A 13 -6.50 -3.32 -11.70
N GLY A 14 -6.79 -2.99 -12.97
CA GLY A 14 -5.84 -2.36 -13.88
C GLY A 14 -4.96 -3.37 -14.61
N THR A 15 -3.97 -2.86 -15.35
CA THR A 15 -3.03 -3.68 -16.11
C THR A 15 -1.62 -3.41 -15.59
N PRO A 16 -1.01 -4.37 -14.86
CA PRO A 16 0.36 -4.24 -14.40
C PRO A 16 1.34 -4.14 -15.57
N SER A 17 2.50 -3.53 -15.34
CA SER A 17 3.59 -3.62 -16.30
C SER A 17 4.14 -5.07 -16.36
N PRO A 18 4.80 -5.48 -17.45
CA PRO A 18 5.21 -6.89 -17.65
C PRO A 18 6.14 -7.46 -16.57
N GLN A 19 6.84 -6.60 -15.83
CA GLN A 19 7.79 -7.00 -14.78
C GLN A 19 7.11 -7.33 -13.45
N HIS A 20 5.85 -6.93 -13.28
CA HIS A 20 5.08 -7.20 -12.07
C HIS A 20 4.33 -8.53 -12.19
N ARG A 21 3.84 -9.03 -11.06
CA ARG A 21 2.83 -10.09 -11.04
C ARG A 21 1.61 -9.60 -11.84
N GLN A 22 1.07 -10.47 -12.69
CA GLN A 22 -0.03 -10.11 -13.60
C GLN A 22 -1.41 -10.25 -12.96
N GLU A 23 -1.57 -11.18 -12.03
CA GLU A 23 -2.80 -11.35 -11.25
C GLU A 23 -2.82 -10.41 -10.04
N PRO A 24 -4.00 -9.90 -9.62
CA PRO A 24 -4.19 -9.19 -8.36
C PRO A 24 -3.46 -9.80 -7.16
N PHE A 25 -3.08 -8.94 -6.23
CA PHE A 25 -2.48 -9.34 -4.96
C PHE A 25 -3.16 -8.61 -3.81
N SER A 26 -4.03 -9.35 -3.12
CA SER A 26 -4.88 -8.80 -2.07
C SER A 26 -4.16 -8.71 -0.72
N ALA A 27 -4.70 -7.93 0.21
CA ALA A 27 -4.18 -7.82 1.56
C ALA A 27 -4.18 -9.18 2.30
N GLU A 28 -5.18 -10.03 2.07
CA GLU A 28 -5.26 -11.37 2.66
C GLU A 28 -4.12 -12.27 2.17
N GLN A 29 -3.83 -12.22 0.86
CA GLN A 29 -2.72 -12.97 0.28
C GLN A 29 -1.38 -12.46 0.81
N ALA A 30 -1.22 -11.15 0.98
CA ALA A 30 -0.04 -10.55 1.59
C ALA A 30 0.16 -11.01 3.04
N ILE A 31 -0.90 -11.01 3.86
CA ILE A 31 -0.84 -11.51 5.25
C ILE A 31 -0.41 -12.98 5.30
N THR A 32 -1.00 -13.82 4.45
CA THR A 32 -0.65 -15.25 4.39
C THR A 32 0.83 -15.43 4.05
N ALA A 33 1.31 -14.74 3.01
CA ALA A 33 2.70 -14.81 2.60
C ALA A 33 3.67 -14.25 3.67
N MET A 34 3.28 -13.16 4.34
CA MET A 34 4.06 -12.57 5.43
C MET A 34 4.17 -13.54 6.61
N ASP A 35 3.07 -14.18 7.01
CA ASP A 35 3.05 -15.14 8.12
C ASP A 35 3.92 -16.37 7.79
N GLU A 36 3.85 -16.89 6.56
CA GLU A 36 4.69 -17.99 6.08
C GLU A 36 6.19 -17.63 6.07
N ALA A 37 6.53 -16.38 5.70
CA ALA A 37 7.89 -15.89 5.65
C ALA A 37 8.45 -15.41 7.00
N GLY A 38 7.61 -15.32 8.04
CA GLY A 38 7.99 -14.74 9.34
C GLY A 38 8.19 -13.21 9.30
N VAL A 39 7.50 -12.50 8.40
CA VAL A 39 7.49 -11.04 8.29
C VAL A 39 6.40 -10.47 9.18
N ASP A 40 6.78 -9.62 10.14
CA ASP A 40 5.84 -9.05 11.10
C ASP A 40 4.99 -7.92 10.48
N ARG A 41 5.62 -7.06 9.66
CA ARG A 41 4.99 -5.86 9.09
C ARG A 41 5.48 -5.57 7.67
N ALA A 42 4.69 -4.85 6.89
CA ALA A 42 5.09 -4.42 5.55
C ALA A 42 4.69 -2.96 5.25
N LEU A 43 5.51 -2.27 4.46
CA LEU A 43 5.19 -0.95 3.91
C LEU A 43 4.56 -1.12 2.53
N VAL A 44 3.29 -0.75 2.40
CA VAL A 44 2.55 -0.78 1.14
C VAL A 44 2.92 0.45 0.33
N HIS A 45 3.39 0.22 -0.89
CA HIS A 45 3.56 1.21 -1.93
C HIS A 45 2.42 1.03 -2.94
N PRO A 46 1.37 1.85 -2.91
CA PRO A 46 0.26 1.72 -3.83
C PRO A 46 0.71 1.90 -5.29
N VAL A 47 0.09 1.14 -6.19
CA VAL A 47 0.50 1.08 -7.60
C VAL A 47 -0.28 2.07 -8.45
N LEU A 48 0.36 2.66 -9.46
CA LEU A 48 -0.26 3.68 -10.31
C LEU A 48 -1.29 3.13 -11.32
N TRP A 49 -1.23 1.84 -11.68
CA TRP A 49 -2.18 1.25 -12.63
C TRP A 49 -3.54 0.93 -12.02
N ASP A 50 -3.62 0.86 -10.70
CA ASP A 50 -4.88 0.76 -9.97
C ASP A 50 -5.17 2.13 -9.34
N PRO A 51 -6.12 2.91 -9.89
CA PRO A 51 -6.40 4.27 -9.41
C PRO A 51 -6.89 4.31 -7.96
N ASP A 52 -7.39 3.19 -7.42
CA ASP A 52 -7.92 3.11 -6.06
C ASP A 52 -6.88 2.57 -5.07
N SER A 53 -5.64 2.32 -5.51
CA SER A 53 -4.63 1.60 -4.71
C SER A 53 -4.30 2.27 -3.37
N ASN A 54 -4.35 3.61 -3.28
CA ASN A 54 -4.20 4.33 -2.01
C ASN A 54 -5.32 3.96 -1.02
N GLU A 55 -6.58 3.92 -1.48
CA GLU A 55 -7.72 3.56 -0.62
C GLU A 55 -7.71 2.08 -0.25
N LEU A 56 -7.32 1.21 -1.21
CA LEU A 56 -7.11 -0.21 -0.96
C LEU A 56 -6.07 -0.44 0.15
N ALA A 57 -4.96 0.31 0.13
CA ALA A 57 -3.94 0.23 1.17
C ALA A 57 -4.46 0.71 2.54
N ILE A 58 -5.29 1.75 2.57
CA ILE A 58 -5.94 2.22 3.81
C ILE A 58 -6.91 1.18 4.35
N GLU A 59 -7.68 0.53 3.48
CA GLU A 59 -8.53 -0.59 3.86
C GLU A 59 -7.71 -1.75 4.43
N ALA A 60 -6.57 -2.09 3.83
CA ALA A 60 -5.66 -3.11 4.35
C ALA A 60 -5.17 -2.78 5.77
N VAL A 61 -4.79 -1.52 6.03
CA VAL A 61 -4.41 -1.05 7.38
C VAL A 61 -5.55 -1.19 8.38
N ARG A 62 -6.78 -0.87 7.97
CA ARG A 62 -7.98 -0.99 8.84
C ARG A 62 -8.31 -2.45 9.14
N ASN A 63 -8.23 -3.33 8.14
CA ASN A 63 -8.58 -4.73 8.25
C ASN A 63 -7.51 -5.54 9.00
N TYR A 64 -6.24 -5.12 8.92
CA TYR A 64 -5.11 -5.77 9.61
C TYR A 64 -4.28 -4.77 10.44
N PRO A 65 -4.83 -4.24 11.56
CA PRO A 65 -4.17 -3.22 12.36
C PRO A 65 -2.77 -3.64 12.80
N GLY A 66 -1.78 -2.79 12.53
CA GLY A 66 -0.39 -3.00 12.93
C GLY A 66 0.42 -3.94 12.02
N ARG A 67 -0.19 -4.50 10.96
CA ARG A 67 0.52 -5.31 9.94
C ARG A 67 1.03 -4.47 8.78
N PHE A 68 0.33 -3.39 8.43
CA PHE A 68 0.67 -2.53 7.30
C PHE A 68 0.89 -1.07 7.70
N ALA A 69 1.74 -0.40 6.93
CA ALA A 69 1.83 1.05 6.83
C ALA A 69 1.90 1.44 5.34
N ILE A 70 1.78 2.72 5.00
CA ILE A 70 1.61 3.16 3.61
C ILE A 70 2.62 4.26 3.26
N MET A 71 3.22 4.14 2.09
CA MET A 71 3.90 5.23 1.37
C MET A 71 3.06 5.55 0.12
N GLY A 72 2.15 6.51 0.26
CA GLY A 72 1.14 6.81 -0.75
C GLY A 72 1.69 7.63 -1.91
N TRP A 73 0.93 7.68 -3.00
CA TRP A 73 1.24 8.56 -4.13
C TRP A 73 0.14 9.60 -4.35
N PHE A 74 0.48 10.71 -4.99
CA PHE A 74 -0.45 11.70 -5.48
C PHE A 74 0.09 12.31 -6.77
N TYR A 75 -0.77 12.93 -7.57
CA TYR A 75 -0.35 13.61 -8.79
C TYR A 75 0.35 14.93 -8.45
N LEU A 76 1.59 15.10 -8.90
CA LEU A 76 2.41 16.27 -8.59
C LEU A 76 1.88 17.55 -9.26
N ASP A 77 1.08 17.41 -10.32
CA ASP A 77 0.42 18.48 -11.06
C ASP A 77 -1.01 18.75 -10.56
N ASP A 78 -1.47 18.06 -9.51
CA ASP A 78 -2.73 18.41 -8.85
C ASP A 78 -2.58 19.79 -8.17
N PRO A 79 -3.42 20.78 -8.51
CA PRO A 79 -3.36 22.09 -7.86
C PRO A 79 -3.58 22.04 -6.33
N ASN A 80 -4.18 20.96 -5.81
CA ASN A 80 -4.38 20.73 -4.38
C ASN A 80 -3.25 19.94 -3.71
N GLY A 81 -2.16 19.61 -4.43
CA GLY A 81 -1.08 18.75 -3.95
C GLY A 81 -0.42 19.25 -2.65
N ALA A 82 -0.29 20.56 -2.47
CA ALA A 82 0.28 21.13 -1.24
C ALA A 82 -0.57 20.84 0.01
N ASP A 83 -1.89 21.04 -0.09
CA ASP A 83 -2.83 20.74 1.01
C ASP A 83 -2.89 19.23 1.27
N LEU A 84 -2.89 18.43 0.21
CA LEU A 84 -2.85 16.98 0.31
C LEU A 84 -1.61 16.50 1.09
N VAL A 85 -0.42 17.02 0.76
CA VAL A 85 0.82 16.69 1.48
C VAL A 85 0.77 17.16 2.94
N ALA A 86 0.22 18.35 3.19
CA ALA A 86 0.10 18.91 4.54
C ALA A 86 -0.74 18.00 5.47
N HIS A 87 -1.77 17.36 4.93
CA HIS A 87 -2.68 16.48 5.67
C HIS A 87 -2.42 14.98 5.43
N TRP A 88 -1.35 14.61 4.73
CA TRP A 88 -1.15 13.25 4.23
C TRP A 88 -1.10 12.20 5.35
N LYS A 89 -0.37 12.51 6.41
CA LYS A 89 -0.21 11.65 7.60
C LYS A 89 -1.45 11.55 8.49
N GLU A 90 -2.49 12.34 8.23
CA GLU A 90 -3.77 12.21 8.93
C GLU A 90 -4.57 11.00 8.42
N ARG A 91 -4.22 10.50 7.23
CA ARG A 91 -4.83 9.30 6.65
C ARG A 91 -4.36 8.04 7.41
N PRO A 92 -5.23 7.07 7.71
CA PRO A 92 -4.86 5.89 8.48
C PRO A 92 -3.68 5.11 7.87
N GLY A 93 -2.62 4.91 8.65
CA GLY A 93 -1.43 4.15 8.25
C GLY A 93 -0.49 4.87 7.28
N MET A 94 -0.80 6.11 6.85
CA MET A 94 0.04 6.86 5.93
C MET A 94 1.29 7.43 6.63
N LEU A 95 2.47 7.07 6.13
CA LEU A 95 3.76 7.53 6.66
C LEU A 95 4.48 8.52 5.75
N GLY A 96 4.06 8.63 4.49
CA GLY A 96 4.64 9.52 3.49
C GLY A 96 3.95 9.36 2.14
#